data_AF-A0A317ZG58-F1
#
_entry.id   AF-A0A317ZG58-F1
#
_cell.length_a   1.000
_cell.length_b   1.000
_cell.length_c   1.000
_cell.angle_alpha   90.00
_cell.angle_beta   90.00
_cell.angle_gamma   90.00
#
_symmetry.space_group_name_H-M   'P 1'
#
loop_
_entity.id
_entity.type
_entity.pdbx_description
1 polymer ?
#
loop_
_entity_poly.entity_id
_entity_poly.type
_entity_poly.pdbx_seq_one_letter_code
_entity_poly.pdbx_strand_id
1 'polypeptide(L)'
;MTAIHIHGARQNNLKNIDVSIPKHQLTVVTGRSGSGKSSLVFNTIAAESERLLNETYSSYIQHQLTQYEKPDVDHIENLPVAMVINQKRLGGNSRSTVGTISDIYASVRLLWSRIGTPFVGYSDVFSFNNPNGMCEHCQGLGYVEDIDLNELLDFDKSLNEGAIRFPSFKPDSWRGKRYRYSGLFDNDKKLKDYTKEELDTFLYTEPTRLKNPPSEWPKTAKFEGLIHRFRRSFLINDNFEKKRFLKDVERVVTKQTCPVCHGQRLNQKVLSCKIHGLNIADFTALTIEETLPFLEQIDSDKATYIIEPLKAQLQALNDIGLNYLTLARETTTLSGGESQRIK
;
A
#
# COMPACT_ATOMS: atom_id res chain seq x y z
N MET A 1 -33.05 -14.17 23.95
CA MET A 1 -33.47 -14.24 22.52
C MET A 1 -32.51 -15.16 21.77
N THR A 2 -33.00 -16.24 21.17
CA THR A 2 -32.19 -17.38 20.69
C THR A 2 -31.92 -17.40 19.18
N ALA A 3 -32.61 -16.56 18.39
CA ALA A 3 -32.45 -16.49 16.94
C ALA A 3 -32.57 -15.04 16.42
N ILE A 4 -32.03 -14.80 15.23
CA ILE A 4 -32.25 -13.60 14.41
C ILE A 4 -33.45 -13.93 13.51
N HIS A 5 -34.51 -13.13 13.56
CA HIS A 5 -35.69 -13.32 12.72
C HIS A 5 -35.72 -12.25 11.65
N ILE A 6 -35.73 -12.67 10.39
CA ILE A 6 -35.82 -11.81 9.21
C ILE A 6 -37.20 -12.02 8.62
N HIS A 7 -37.98 -10.96 8.46
CA HIS A 7 -39.32 -11.02 7.90
C HIS A 7 -39.44 -10.22 6.60
N GLY A 8 -40.00 -10.83 5.56
CA GLY A 8 -40.29 -10.19 4.29
C GLY A 8 -39.06 -9.66 3.55
N ALA A 9 -37.94 -10.38 3.53
CA ALA A 9 -36.75 -9.93 2.83
C ALA A 9 -36.95 -9.97 1.30
N ARG A 10 -36.72 -8.81 0.65
CA ARG A 10 -36.94 -8.56 -0.79
C ARG A 10 -35.73 -7.95 -1.50
N GLN A 11 -34.65 -7.66 -0.77
CA GLN A 11 -33.42 -7.09 -1.34
C GLN A 11 -32.94 -7.83 -2.60
N ASN A 12 -32.70 -7.08 -3.68
CA ASN A 12 -32.34 -7.59 -5.01
C ASN A 12 -33.37 -8.60 -5.58
N ASN A 13 -33.04 -9.89 -5.54
CA ASN A 13 -33.85 -10.95 -6.14
C ASN A 13 -34.53 -11.86 -5.11
N LEU A 14 -34.47 -11.51 -3.82
CA LEU A 14 -35.21 -12.20 -2.77
C LEU A 14 -36.72 -12.04 -2.99
N LYS A 15 -37.49 -13.10 -2.69
CA LYS A 15 -38.92 -13.19 -3.01
C LYS A 15 -39.77 -13.15 -1.76
N ASN A 16 -39.65 -12.06 -0.99
CA ASN A 16 -40.39 -11.82 0.25
C ASN A 16 -40.25 -13.00 1.22
N ILE A 17 -39.01 -13.34 1.57
CA ILE A 17 -38.70 -14.52 2.36
C ILE A 17 -38.63 -14.21 3.85
N ASP A 18 -39.11 -15.16 4.66
CA ASP A 18 -38.92 -15.17 6.11
C ASP A 18 -37.84 -16.19 6.48
N VAL A 19 -36.89 -15.81 7.31
CA VAL A 19 -35.76 -16.65 7.72
C VAL A 19 -35.49 -16.49 9.21
N SER A 20 -35.26 -17.60 9.90
CA SER A 20 -34.78 -17.59 11.29
C SER A 20 -33.38 -18.19 11.36
N ILE A 21 -32.41 -17.43 11.88
CA ILE A 21 -31.02 -17.87 12.02
C ILE A 21 -30.72 -18.08 13.52
N PRO A 22 -30.38 -19.31 13.96
CA PRO A 22 -30.06 -19.56 15.36
C PRO A 22 -28.78 -18.85 15.77
N LYS A 23 -28.80 -18.19 16.94
CA LYS A 23 -27.61 -17.59 17.54
C LYS A 23 -26.71 -18.66 18.16
N HIS A 24 -25.42 -18.35 18.29
CA HIS A 24 -24.42 -19.25 18.88
C HIS A 24 -24.24 -20.57 18.13
N GLN A 25 -24.58 -20.60 16.83
CA GLN A 25 -24.38 -21.75 15.95
C GLN A 25 -23.68 -21.31 14.66
N LEU A 26 -22.90 -22.22 14.07
CA LEU A 26 -22.36 -22.03 12.73
C LEU A 26 -23.49 -22.25 11.70
N THR A 27 -24.03 -21.17 11.16
CA THR A 27 -25.05 -21.24 10.10
C THR A 27 -24.39 -21.13 8.73
N VAL A 28 -24.65 -22.11 7.86
CA VAL A 28 -24.14 -22.12 6.49
C VAL A 28 -25.28 -21.82 5.51
N VAL A 29 -25.15 -20.75 4.73
CA VAL A 29 -26.09 -20.39 3.66
C VAL A 29 -25.58 -20.95 2.33
N THR A 30 -26.31 -21.90 1.75
CA THR A 30 -25.93 -22.61 0.52
C THR A 30 -26.97 -22.48 -0.60
N GLY A 31 -26.58 -22.78 -1.85
CA GLY A 31 -27.44 -22.65 -3.02
C GLY A 31 -26.66 -22.28 -4.31
N ARG A 32 -27.30 -22.43 -5.47
CA ARG A 32 -26.69 -22.16 -6.79
C ARG A 32 -26.27 -20.69 -6.95
N SER A 33 -25.34 -20.39 -7.86
CA SER A 33 -24.99 -19.00 -8.18
C SER A 33 -26.25 -18.21 -8.56
N GLY A 34 -26.35 -16.96 -8.08
CA GLY A 34 -27.53 -16.11 -8.30
C GLY A 34 -28.75 -16.43 -7.42
N SER A 35 -28.71 -17.42 -6.52
CA SER A 35 -29.87 -17.78 -5.67
C SER A 35 -30.25 -16.78 -4.57
N GLY A 36 -29.56 -15.63 -4.48
CA GLY A 36 -29.85 -14.60 -3.46
C GLY A 36 -29.08 -14.73 -2.14
N LYS A 37 -28.11 -15.66 -2.01
CA LYS A 37 -27.30 -15.83 -0.78
C LYS A 37 -26.64 -14.54 -0.31
N SER A 38 -25.91 -13.88 -1.22
CA SER A 38 -25.22 -12.62 -0.92
C SER A 38 -26.21 -11.49 -0.64
N SER A 39 -27.38 -11.52 -1.30
CA SER A 39 -28.47 -10.59 -1.04
C SER A 39 -28.93 -10.70 0.41
N LEU A 40 -29.19 -11.92 0.89
CA LEU A 40 -29.62 -12.17 2.27
C LEU A 40 -28.51 -11.84 3.30
N VAL A 41 -27.31 -12.39 3.12
CA VAL A 41 -26.24 -12.29 4.14
C VAL A 41 -25.61 -10.90 4.18
N PHE A 42 -25.15 -10.39 3.04
CA PHE A 42 -24.39 -9.15 3.00
C PHE A 42 -25.28 -7.93 2.78
N ASN A 43 -26.20 -8.00 1.81
CA ASN A 43 -26.97 -6.83 1.41
C ASN A 43 -28.22 -6.59 2.27
N THR A 44 -28.62 -7.55 3.12
CA THR A 44 -29.74 -7.41 4.06
C THR A 44 -29.25 -7.46 5.50
N ILE A 45 -28.76 -8.61 5.97
CA ILE A 45 -28.41 -8.79 7.40
C ILE A 45 -27.23 -7.91 7.80
N ALA A 46 -26.10 -8.00 7.09
CA ALA A 46 -24.92 -7.21 7.42
C ALA A 46 -25.14 -5.71 7.16
N ALA A 47 -25.74 -5.36 6.01
CA ALA A 47 -26.07 -3.97 5.70
C ALA A 47 -26.97 -3.32 6.77
N GLU A 48 -28.03 -4.02 7.23
CA GLU A 48 -28.89 -3.48 8.29
C GLU A 48 -28.12 -3.35 9.61
N SER A 49 -27.28 -4.32 9.95
CA SER A 49 -26.47 -4.24 11.16
C SER A 49 -25.48 -3.08 11.14
N GLU A 50 -24.78 -2.87 10.02
CA GLU A 50 -23.81 -1.77 9.86
C GLU A 50 -24.53 -0.41 9.83
N ARG A 51 -25.71 -0.35 9.21
CA ARG A 51 -26.58 0.84 9.23
C ARG A 51 -27.03 1.21 10.64
N LEU A 52 -27.54 0.25 11.40
CA LEU A 52 -27.96 0.46 12.80
C LEU A 52 -26.78 0.83 13.69
N LEU A 53 -25.60 0.23 13.47
CA LEU A 53 -24.39 0.62 14.19
C LEU A 53 -24.01 2.08 13.88
N ASN A 54 -24.09 2.51 12.63
CA ASN A 54 -23.84 3.89 12.24
C ASN A 54 -24.76 4.89 12.97
N GLU A 55 -26.03 4.53 13.18
CA GLU A 55 -27.00 5.37 13.90
C GLU A 55 -26.64 5.60 15.38
N THR A 56 -25.81 4.75 15.97
CA THR A 56 -25.33 4.94 17.36
C THR A 56 -24.26 6.01 17.50
N TYR A 57 -23.61 6.42 16.40
CA TYR A 57 -22.62 7.49 16.40
C TYR A 57 -23.27 8.87 16.34
N SER A 58 -22.51 9.92 16.68
CA SER A 58 -22.98 11.30 16.56
C SER A 58 -23.28 11.66 15.10
N SER A 59 -24.21 12.60 14.88
CA SER A 59 -24.59 13.06 13.54
C SER A 59 -23.39 13.55 12.71
N TYR A 60 -22.39 14.15 13.37
CA TYR A 60 -21.14 14.55 12.73
C TYR A 60 -20.37 13.37 12.13
N ILE A 61 -20.22 12.28 12.90
CA ILE A 61 -19.51 11.08 12.46
C ILE A 61 -20.33 10.32 11.42
N GLN A 62 -21.66 10.27 11.58
CA GLN A 62 -22.55 9.60 10.63
C GLN A 62 -22.29 10.06 9.20
N HIS A 63 -22.13 11.37 8.94
CA HIS A 63 -21.85 11.89 7.59
C HIS A 63 -20.50 11.47 6.99
N GLN A 64 -19.55 11.02 7.82
CA GLN A 64 -18.23 10.54 7.38
C GLN A 64 -18.16 9.02 7.23
N LEU A 65 -19.09 8.29 7.85
CA LEU A 65 -19.18 6.85 7.75
C LEU A 65 -19.75 6.42 6.40
N THR A 66 -19.45 5.18 6.03
CA THR A 66 -20.04 4.55 4.84
C THR A 66 -21.55 4.54 5.01
N GLN A 67 -22.27 5.19 4.09
CA GLN A 67 -23.72 5.19 4.08
C GLN A 67 -24.22 3.88 3.51
N TYR A 68 -24.96 3.13 4.32
CA TYR A 68 -25.63 1.92 3.89
C TYR A 68 -27.08 2.24 3.59
N GLU A 69 -27.54 1.89 2.39
CA GLU A 69 -28.95 1.98 2.07
C GLU A 69 -29.74 1.04 2.99
N LYS A 70 -30.91 1.50 3.44
CA LYS A 70 -31.83 0.64 4.19
C LYS A 70 -32.25 -0.51 3.28
N PRO A 71 -31.97 -1.77 3.65
CA PRO A 71 -32.35 -2.92 2.83
C PRO A 71 -33.87 -3.07 2.75
N ASP A 72 -34.35 -3.62 1.63
CA ASP A 72 -35.78 -3.95 1.46
C ASP A 72 -36.12 -5.23 2.24
N VAL A 73 -36.60 -5.03 3.46
CA VAL A 73 -37.04 -6.03 4.43
C VAL A 73 -38.12 -5.40 5.32
N ASP A 74 -39.11 -6.17 5.77
CA ASP A 74 -40.18 -5.62 6.63
C ASP A 74 -39.65 -5.29 8.02
N HIS A 75 -38.99 -6.26 8.66
CA HIS A 75 -38.26 -6.05 9.91
C HIS A 75 -37.26 -7.18 10.18
N ILE A 76 -36.25 -6.87 10.98
CA ILE A 76 -35.29 -7.85 11.50
C ILE A 76 -35.28 -7.75 13.02
N GLU A 77 -35.55 -8.86 13.70
CA GLU A 77 -35.50 -8.94 15.16
C GLU A 77 -34.18 -9.55 15.64
N ASN A 78 -33.74 -9.09 16.81
CA ASN A 78 -32.60 -9.65 17.53
C ASN A 78 -31.27 -9.61 16.75
N LEU A 79 -31.10 -8.66 15.82
CA LEU A 79 -29.89 -8.51 15.02
C LEU A 79 -28.70 -8.03 15.90
N PRO A 80 -27.63 -8.83 16.06
CA PRO A 80 -26.40 -8.36 16.69
C PRO A 80 -25.59 -7.46 15.76
N VAL A 81 -24.55 -6.82 16.28
CA VAL A 81 -23.52 -6.18 15.45
C VAL A 81 -22.83 -7.27 14.62
N ALA A 82 -22.89 -7.12 13.30
CA ALA A 82 -22.24 -8.00 12.34
C ALA A 82 -20.83 -7.48 12.02
N MET A 83 -19.87 -8.41 11.92
CA MET A 83 -18.55 -8.14 11.37
C MET A 83 -18.42 -8.91 10.05
N VAL A 84 -18.19 -8.19 8.95
CA VAL A 84 -18.16 -8.78 7.61
C VAL A 84 -16.73 -9.17 7.22
N ILE A 85 -16.48 -10.48 7.17
CA ILE A 85 -15.23 -11.03 6.65
C ILE A 85 -15.43 -11.50 5.21
N ASN A 86 -14.86 -10.77 4.25
CA ASN A 86 -14.98 -11.05 2.81
C ASN A 86 -13.63 -11.16 2.10
N GLN A 87 -13.65 -11.74 0.89
CA GLN A 87 -12.48 -11.95 0.04
C GLN A 87 -12.01 -10.70 -0.72
N LYS A 88 -12.56 -9.51 -0.44
CA LYS A 88 -12.00 -8.27 -1.02
C LYS A 88 -10.55 -8.17 -0.54
N ARG A 89 -9.61 -7.98 -1.46
CA ARG A 89 -8.19 -7.86 -1.10
C ARG A 89 -8.00 -6.77 -0.05
N LEU A 90 -7.10 -7.02 0.90
CA LEU A 90 -6.66 -5.98 1.82
C LEU A 90 -6.08 -4.84 0.99
N GLY A 91 -6.51 -3.61 1.30
CA GLY A 91 -5.93 -2.41 0.71
C GLY A 91 -4.54 -2.13 1.28
N GLY A 92 -4.11 -0.88 1.11
CA GLY A 92 -2.82 -0.41 1.58
C GLY A 92 -1.98 0.16 0.45
N ASN A 93 -0.93 0.87 0.83
CA ASN A 93 0.09 1.36 -0.08
C ASN A 93 1.33 0.45 -0.02
N SER A 94 2.39 0.82 -0.74
CA SER A 94 3.69 0.12 -0.75
C SER A 94 4.35 -0.04 0.63
N ARG A 95 3.92 0.72 1.64
CA ARG A 95 4.38 0.61 3.03
C ARG A 95 3.47 -0.25 3.92
N SER A 96 2.36 -0.76 3.40
CA SER A 96 1.48 -1.67 4.15
C SER A 96 1.98 -3.11 4.03
N THR A 97 2.27 -3.73 5.18
CA THR A 97 2.68 -5.14 5.27
C THR A 97 1.74 -5.95 6.17
N VAL A 98 1.88 -7.27 6.17
CA VAL A 98 1.17 -8.17 7.09
C VAL A 98 1.36 -7.73 8.55
N GLY A 99 2.59 -7.38 8.93
CA GLY A 99 2.90 -6.91 10.28
C GLY A 99 2.23 -5.58 10.62
N THR A 100 2.12 -4.63 9.67
CA THR A 100 1.47 -3.34 9.96
C THR A 100 -0.05 -3.45 10.03
N ILE A 101 -0.67 -4.24 9.15
CA ILE A 101 -2.13 -4.34 9.10
C ILE A 101 -2.70 -5.16 10.28
N SER A 102 -1.93 -6.13 10.79
CA SER A 102 -2.27 -6.93 11.97
C SER A 102 -1.88 -6.26 13.29
N ASP A 103 -1.26 -5.08 13.24
CA ASP A 103 -0.67 -4.37 14.38
C ASP A 103 0.46 -5.11 15.12
N ILE A 104 0.83 -6.33 14.67
CA ILE A 104 1.94 -7.12 15.22
C ILE A 104 3.25 -6.35 15.14
N TYR A 105 3.47 -5.58 14.08
CA TYR A 105 4.68 -4.77 13.93
C TYR A 105 4.82 -3.72 15.04
N ALA A 106 3.73 -3.20 15.61
CA ALA A 106 3.82 -2.28 16.75
C ALA A 106 4.37 -2.99 18.01
N SER A 107 3.91 -4.21 18.29
CA SER A 107 4.41 -5.07 19.37
C SER A 107 5.89 -5.42 19.17
N VAL A 108 6.29 -5.78 17.93
CA VAL A 108 7.69 -6.07 17.59
C VAL A 108 8.58 -4.83 17.79
N ARG A 109 8.15 -3.64 17.33
CA ARG A 109 8.88 -2.39 17.57
C ARG A 109 9.03 -2.08 19.06
N LEU A 110 7.97 -2.31 19.84
CA LEU A 110 8.03 -2.15 21.28
C LEU A 110 9.06 -3.10 21.91
N LEU A 111 9.05 -4.38 21.51
CA LEU A 111 10.00 -5.38 21.99
C LEU A 111 11.46 -4.97 21.71
N TRP A 112 11.79 -4.67 20.45
CA TRP A 112 13.15 -4.24 20.06
C TRP A 112 13.59 -2.96 20.77
N SER A 113 12.67 -2.02 21.00
CA SER A 113 13.00 -0.78 21.73
C SER A 113 13.30 -0.98 23.21
N ARG A 114 12.83 -2.08 23.81
CA ARG A 114 12.97 -2.33 25.26
C ARG A 114 14.15 -3.20 25.62
N ILE A 115 14.45 -4.21 24.80
CA ILE A 115 15.49 -5.21 25.12
C ILE A 115 16.54 -5.35 24.03
N GLY A 116 16.36 -4.72 22.87
CA GLY A 116 17.35 -4.76 21.80
C GLY A 116 18.63 -4.00 22.15
N THR A 117 19.76 -4.52 21.69
CA THR A 117 21.10 -3.95 21.94
C THR A 117 21.85 -3.68 20.64
N PRO A 118 22.53 -2.53 20.47
CA PRO A 118 22.53 -1.38 21.38
C PRO A 118 21.18 -0.65 21.41
N PHE A 119 20.95 0.17 22.44
CA PHE A 119 19.77 1.03 22.49
C PHE A 119 19.91 2.16 21.46
N VAL A 120 18.91 2.29 20.58
CA VAL A 120 18.93 3.25 19.45
C VAL A 120 17.78 4.25 19.47
N GLY A 121 16.78 4.02 20.34
CA GLY A 121 15.60 4.86 20.52
C GLY A 121 14.40 4.05 21.02
N TYR A 122 13.25 4.71 21.16
CA TYR A 122 11.99 4.06 21.53
C TYR A 122 11.23 3.51 20.31
N SER A 123 10.09 2.86 20.52
CA SER A 123 9.33 2.13 19.49
C SER A 123 9.09 2.90 18.17
N ASP A 124 9.00 4.23 18.23
CA ASP A 124 8.80 5.08 17.05
C ASP A 124 9.96 5.03 16.05
N VAL A 125 11.21 4.93 16.52
CA VAL A 125 12.39 4.86 15.63
C VAL A 125 12.49 3.52 14.92
N PHE A 126 11.81 2.47 15.39
CA PHE A 126 11.78 1.18 14.71
C PHE A 126 10.72 1.12 13.61
N SER A 127 10.04 2.23 13.31
CA SER A 127 9.05 2.29 12.23
C SER A 127 9.70 2.74 10.92
N PHE A 128 9.57 1.92 9.87
CA PHE A 128 9.94 2.34 8.51
C PHE A 128 8.96 3.38 7.92
N ASN A 129 7.89 3.74 8.64
CA ASN A 129 7.01 4.86 8.30
C ASN A 129 7.41 6.16 9.01
N ASN A 130 8.39 6.13 9.92
CA ASN A 130 8.87 7.31 10.64
C ASN A 130 10.21 7.78 10.03
N PRO A 131 10.38 9.08 9.71
CA PRO A 131 11.65 9.63 9.22
C PRO A 131 12.87 9.29 10.09
N ASN A 132 12.67 9.18 11.41
CA ASN A 132 13.75 8.84 12.35
C ASN A 132 14.24 7.38 12.22
N GLY A 133 13.43 6.50 11.63
CA GLY A 133 13.67 5.06 11.55
C GLY A 133 13.87 4.51 10.15
N MET A 134 13.23 5.13 9.17
CA MET A 134 13.23 4.67 7.79
C MET A 134 14.60 4.83 7.13
N CYS A 135 14.90 3.97 6.16
CA CYS A 135 16.02 4.17 5.26
C CYS A 135 15.81 5.49 4.48
N GLU A 136 16.76 6.41 4.57
CA GLU A 136 16.67 7.72 3.89
C GLU A 136 16.64 7.58 2.36
N HIS A 137 17.28 6.55 1.82
CA HIS A 137 17.42 6.37 0.37
C HIS A 137 16.11 5.91 -0.29
N CYS A 138 15.43 4.90 0.27
CA CYS A 138 14.14 4.43 -0.24
C CYS A 138 12.93 4.98 0.52
N GLN A 139 13.15 5.82 1.54
CA GLN A 139 12.12 6.37 2.42
C GLN A 139 11.20 5.29 3.01
N GLY A 140 11.76 4.15 3.43
CA GLY A 140 10.99 3.06 4.02
C GLY A 140 10.20 2.18 3.04
N LEU A 141 10.42 2.32 1.74
CA LEU A 141 9.79 1.44 0.73
C LEU A 141 10.49 0.08 0.63
N GLY A 142 11.80 0.03 0.87
CA GLY A 142 12.63 -1.18 0.70
C GLY A 142 13.09 -1.42 -0.74
N TYR A 143 12.48 -0.76 -1.71
CA TYR A 143 12.91 -0.76 -3.10
C TYR A 143 13.11 0.68 -3.59
N VAL A 144 13.89 0.82 -4.65
CA VAL A 144 14.00 2.05 -5.44
C VAL A 144 13.38 1.81 -6.80
N GLU A 145 12.64 2.80 -7.27
CA GLU A 145 12.14 2.85 -8.63
C GLU A 145 13.21 3.52 -9.48
N ASP A 146 13.77 2.80 -10.46
CA ASP A 146 14.67 3.38 -11.44
C ASP A 146 14.01 3.45 -12.82
N ILE A 147 14.41 4.45 -13.60
CA ILE A 147 13.82 4.72 -14.91
C ILE A 147 14.63 3.96 -15.95
N ASP A 148 14.00 3.01 -16.63
CA ASP A 148 14.58 2.38 -17.81
C ASP A 148 14.57 3.40 -18.96
N LEU A 149 15.74 3.92 -19.27
CA LEU A 149 15.92 4.91 -20.33
C LEU A 149 15.64 4.34 -21.73
N ASN A 150 15.85 3.05 -21.97
CA ASN A 150 15.61 2.44 -23.28
C ASN A 150 14.11 2.22 -23.52
N GLU A 151 13.34 2.03 -22.46
CA GLU A 151 11.87 2.00 -22.51
C GLU A 151 11.28 3.42 -22.56
N LEU A 152 11.86 4.38 -21.83
CA LEU A 152 11.37 5.77 -21.80
C LEU A 152 11.73 6.54 -23.07
N LEU A 153 12.85 6.24 -23.72
CA LEU A 153 13.39 7.01 -24.84
C LEU A 153 13.55 6.17 -26.11
N ASP A 154 13.38 6.84 -27.24
CA ASP A 154 13.71 6.37 -28.57
C ASP A 154 14.97 7.07 -29.04
N PHE A 155 16.13 6.42 -28.89
CA PHE A 155 17.41 7.05 -29.24
C PHE A 155 17.55 7.33 -30.75
N ASP A 156 16.79 6.64 -31.59
CA ASP A 156 16.78 6.81 -33.05
C ASP A 156 15.88 7.95 -33.54
N LYS A 157 15.22 8.68 -32.63
CA LYS A 157 14.34 9.81 -32.94
C LYS A 157 14.83 11.12 -32.35
N SER A 158 14.39 12.21 -32.94
CA SER A 158 14.55 13.57 -32.41
C SER A 158 13.41 13.98 -31.48
N LEU A 159 13.55 15.12 -30.80
CA LEU A 159 12.49 15.66 -29.94
C LEU A 159 11.22 16.00 -30.75
N ASN A 160 11.35 16.43 -32.01
CA ASN A 160 10.22 16.68 -32.91
C ASN A 160 9.52 15.37 -33.33
N GLU A 161 10.27 14.29 -33.52
CA GLU A 161 9.75 12.96 -33.90
C GLU A 161 9.14 12.18 -32.73
N GLY A 162 9.22 12.70 -31.50
CA GLY A 162 8.67 12.06 -30.32
C GLY A 162 9.62 11.05 -29.67
N ALA A 163 10.89 11.43 -29.49
CA ALA A 163 11.88 10.60 -28.82
C ALA A 163 11.52 10.20 -27.38
N ILE A 164 10.66 10.94 -26.67
CA ILE A 164 10.19 10.56 -25.33
C ILE A 164 8.96 9.67 -25.47
N ARG A 165 9.13 8.36 -25.28
CA ARG A 165 8.10 7.32 -25.36
C ARG A 165 7.21 7.30 -24.11
N PHE A 166 6.56 8.41 -23.78
CA PHE A 166 5.60 8.48 -22.68
C PHE A 166 4.44 9.44 -23.01
N PRO A 167 3.16 9.07 -22.79
CA PRO A 167 2.02 9.84 -23.31
C PRO A 167 1.99 11.30 -22.90
N SER A 168 2.42 11.61 -21.68
CA SER A 168 2.44 12.98 -21.19
C SER A 168 3.61 13.83 -21.71
N PHE A 169 4.56 13.25 -22.44
CA PHE A 169 5.76 13.92 -22.97
C PHE A 169 5.79 14.00 -24.50
N LYS A 170 4.66 13.72 -25.18
CA LYS A 170 4.55 13.91 -26.63
C LYS A 170 5.00 15.31 -27.08
N PRO A 171 5.52 15.48 -28.31
CA PRO A 171 6.10 16.76 -28.77
C PRO A 171 5.19 17.99 -28.66
N ASP A 172 3.89 17.79 -28.76
CA ASP A 172 2.83 18.80 -28.70
C ASP A 172 2.26 19.02 -27.28
N SER A 173 2.51 18.06 -26.38
CA SER A 173 2.12 18.12 -24.98
C SER A 173 2.83 19.27 -24.24
N TRP A 174 2.24 19.72 -23.14
CA TRP A 174 2.82 20.79 -22.34
C TRP A 174 4.21 20.41 -21.78
N ARG A 175 4.46 19.14 -21.42
CA ARG A 175 5.77 18.69 -20.93
C ARG A 175 6.77 18.55 -22.09
N GLY A 176 6.35 18.02 -23.24
CA GLY A 176 7.22 17.92 -24.43
C GLY A 176 7.70 19.30 -24.93
N LYS A 177 6.81 20.29 -24.94
CA LYS A 177 7.14 21.69 -25.26
C LYS A 177 8.21 22.28 -24.32
N ARG A 178 8.34 21.80 -23.07
CA ARG A 178 9.41 22.25 -22.15
C ARG A 178 10.81 21.81 -22.54
N TYR A 179 10.94 20.82 -23.42
CA TYR A 179 12.24 20.45 -23.97
C TYR A 179 12.45 21.17 -25.30
N ARG A 180 11.44 21.12 -26.18
CA ARG A 180 11.53 21.72 -27.52
C ARG A 180 11.71 23.24 -27.53
N TYR A 181 11.02 23.95 -26.66
CA TYR A 181 11.06 25.43 -26.62
C TYR A 181 12.12 25.97 -25.65
N SER A 182 12.96 25.11 -25.08
CA SER A 182 14.02 25.54 -24.17
C SER A 182 15.14 26.31 -24.87
N GLY A 183 15.33 26.09 -26.18
CA GLY A 183 16.45 26.62 -26.95
C GLY A 183 17.80 25.96 -26.60
N LEU A 184 17.80 24.90 -25.78
CA LEU A 184 19.01 24.19 -25.37
C LEU A 184 19.44 23.08 -26.33
N PHE A 185 18.53 22.62 -27.19
CA PHE A 185 18.73 21.44 -28.04
C PHE A 185 18.35 21.74 -29.48
N ASP A 186 19.05 21.09 -30.40
CA ASP A 186 18.56 20.90 -31.76
C ASP A 186 17.41 19.87 -31.72
N ASN A 187 16.22 20.32 -32.11
CA ASN A 187 14.99 19.54 -32.00
C ASN A 187 14.83 18.49 -33.11
N ASP A 188 15.63 18.57 -34.18
CA ASP A 188 15.65 17.62 -35.30
C ASP A 188 16.83 16.64 -35.22
N LYS A 189 17.81 16.93 -34.37
CA LYS A 189 18.90 16.00 -34.02
C LYS A 189 18.36 14.80 -33.23
N LYS A 190 18.74 13.59 -33.64
CA LYS A 190 18.38 12.35 -32.95
C LYS A 190 19.13 12.21 -31.64
N LEU A 191 18.49 11.62 -30.62
CA LEU A 191 19.10 11.51 -29.29
C LEU A 191 20.39 10.68 -29.28
N LYS A 192 20.53 9.66 -30.14
CA LYS A 192 21.77 8.87 -30.25
C LYS A 192 22.98 9.70 -30.72
N ASP A 193 22.73 10.81 -31.40
CA ASP A 193 23.77 11.69 -31.93
C ASP A 193 24.09 12.83 -30.95
N TYR A 194 23.42 12.89 -29.79
CA TYR A 194 23.70 13.90 -28.76
C TYR A 194 25.10 13.70 -28.20
N THR A 195 25.80 14.81 -27.93
CA THR A 195 27.02 14.76 -27.13
C THR A 195 26.67 14.35 -25.69
N LYS A 196 27.66 13.90 -24.93
CA LYS A 196 27.47 13.56 -23.53
C LYS A 196 26.91 14.75 -22.73
N GLU A 197 27.40 15.95 -23.01
CA GLU A 197 26.96 17.19 -22.35
C GLU A 197 25.51 17.55 -22.70
N GLU A 198 25.11 17.40 -23.97
CA GLU A 198 23.72 17.59 -24.41
C GLU A 198 22.79 16.58 -23.72
N LEU A 199 23.18 15.31 -23.70
CA LEU A 199 22.39 14.24 -23.08
C LEU A 199 22.29 14.42 -21.56
N ASP A 200 23.38 14.76 -20.89
CA ASP A 200 23.38 15.04 -19.44
C ASP A 200 22.53 16.26 -19.12
N THR A 201 22.59 17.31 -19.95
CA THR A 201 21.72 18.48 -19.82
C THR A 201 20.26 18.11 -19.99
N PHE A 202 19.94 17.27 -20.99
CA PHE A 202 18.58 16.81 -21.26
C PHE A 202 18.01 15.95 -20.14
N LEU A 203 18.82 15.06 -19.53
CA LEU A 203 18.36 14.08 -18.56
C LEU A 203 18.42 14.58 -17.11
N TYR A 204 19.53 15.21 -16.70
CA TYR A 204 19.92 15.37 -15.30
C TYR A 204 20.03 16.82 -14.82
N THR A 205 19.68 17.81 -15.64
CA THR A 205 19.69 19.21 -15.18
C THR A 205 18.71 19.43 -14.03
N GLU A 206 19.18 19.94 -12.90
CA GLU A 206 18.32 20.36 -11.81
C GLU A 206 17.40 21.54 -12.22
N PRO A 207 16.25 21.75 -11.54
CA PRO A 207 15.34 22.85 -11.85
C PRO A 207 16.00 24.24 -11.81
N THR A 208 16.31 24.81 -12.97
CA THR A 208 17.06 26.07 -13.12
C THR A 208 16.34 27.05 -14.04
N ARG A 209 16.56 28.37 -13.85
CA ARG A 209 16.03 29.39 -14.77
C ARG A 209 17.00 29.55 -15.94
N LEU A 210 16.47 29.54 -17.16
CA LEU A 210 17.23 29.81 -18.37
C LEU A 210 17.65 31.29 -18.38
N LYS A 211 18.91 31.56 -18.73
CA LYS A 211 19.44 32.93 -18.79
C LYS A 211 18.86 33.72 -19.97
N ASN A 212 18.84 33.11 -21.15
CA ASN A 212 18.36 33.71 -22.40
C ASN A 212 17.33 32.79 -23.06
N PRO A 213 16.11 32.68 -22.50
CA PRO A 213 15.10 31.77 -23.05
C PRO A 213 14.51 32.31 -24.37
N PRO A 214 14.11 31.42 -25.29
CA PRO A 214 13.33 31.80 -26.48
C PRO A 214 11.99 32.47 -26.15
N SER A 215 11.40 33.16 -27.13
CA SER A 215 10.13 33.89 -26.96
C SER A 215 8.96 32.99 -26.55
N GLU A 216 9.00 31.75 -26.99
CA GLU A 216 8.04 30.68 -26.76
C GLU A 216 8.15 30.07 -25.36
N TRP A 217 9.23 30.38 -24.62
CA TRP A 217 9.44 29.90 -23.26
C TRP A 217 8.61 30.72 -22.25
N PRO A 218 7.78 30.07 -21.42
CA PRO A 218 7.03 30.75 -20.38
C PRO A 218 7.94 31.45 -19.34
N LYS A 219 7.72 32.75 -19.13
CA LYS A 219 8.55 33.65 -18.31
C LYS A 219 8.85 33.15 -16.87
N THR A 220 7.94 32.39 -16.27
CA THR A 220 8.08 31.90 -14.88
C THR A 220 8.66 30.49 -14.78
N ALA A 221 8.90 29.82 -15.90
CA ALA A 221 9.25 28.41 -15.89
C ALA A 221 10.75 28.15 -15.70
N LYS A 222 11.03 27.08 -14.96
CA LYS A 222 12.37 26.49 -14.84
C LYS A 222 12.52 25.35 -15.85
N PHE A 223 13.68 25.29 -16.49
CA PHE A 223 14.11 24.09 -17.18
C PHE A 223 14.52 23.05 -16.14
N GLU A 224 14.26 21.79 -16.45
CA GLU A 224 14.51 20.66 -15.58
C GLU A 224 14.67 19.45 -16.49
N GLY A 225 15.72 18.66 -16.24
CA GLY A 225 16.01 17.46 -17.00
C GLY A 225 14.90 16.42 -16.89
N LEU A 226 14.84 15.54 -17.89
CA LEU A 226 13.78 14.57 -18.04
C LEU A 226 13.63 13.67 -16.83
N ILE A 227 14.73 13.15 -16.28
CA ILE A 227 14.71 12.24 -15.12
C ILE A 227 14.18 12.97 -13.89
N HIS A 228 14.66 14.19 -13.60
CA HIS A 228 14.17 14.97 -12.46
C HIS A 228 12.67 15.24 -12.58
N ARG A 229 12.22 15.69 -13.75
CA ARG A 229 10.80 15.97 -14.00
C ARG A 229 9.95 14.70 -13.90
N PHE A 230 10.44 13.59 -14.44
CA PHE A 230 9.73 12.30 -14.41
C PHE A 230 9.60 11.79 -12.99
N ARG A 231 10.71 11.73 -12.23
CA ARG A 231 10.72 11.35 -10.81
C ARG A 231 9.74 12.20 -10.00
N ARG A 232 9.82 13.53 -10.13
CA ARG A 232 8.93 14.45 -9.40
C ARG A 232 7.45 14.29 -9.79
N SER A 233 7.16 14.03 -11.06
CA SER A 233 5.78 13.96 -11.55
C SER A 233 5.13 12.60 -11.31
N PHE A 234 5.89 11.50 -11.38
CA PHE A 234 5.34 10.14 -11.45
C PHE A 234 5.83 9.20 -10.35
N LEU A 235 6.99 9.44 -9.71
CA LEU A 235 7.57 8.51 -8.73
C LEU A 235 7.50 9.04 -7.29
N ILE A 236 7.53 10.36 -7.10
CA ILE A 236 7.37 10.97 -5.78
C ILE A 236 5.88 10.96 -5.41
N ASN A 237 5.54 10.09 -4.43
CA ASN A 237 4.22 9.85 -3.86
C ASN A 237 3.19 9.21 -4.82
N ASP A 238 2.20 8.49 -4.26
CA ASP A 238 1.06 7.94 -5.00
C ASP A 238 0.07 9.05 -5.40
N ASN A 239 0.49 9.89 -6.35
CA ASN A 239 -0.25 11.04 -6.80
C ASN A 239 -1.25 10.69 -7.92
N PHE A 240 -2.15 11.63 -8.24
CA PHE A 240 -3.17 11.46 -9.29
C PHE A 240 -2.56 11.15 -10.67
N GLU A 241 -1.41 11.73 -10.99
CA GLU A 241 -0.73 11.52 -12.28
C GLU A 241 -0.18 10.09 -12.39
N LYS A 242 0.46 9.54 -11.34
CA LYS A 242 0.92 8.14 -11.30
C LYS A 242 -0.25 7.18 -11.52
N LYS A 243 -1.39 7.43 -10.86
CA LYS A 243 -2.61 6.62 -11.03
C LYS A 243 -3.17 6.70 -12.46
N ARG A 244 -3.18 7.88 -13.06
CA ARG A 244 -3.67 8.10 -14.43
C ARG A 244 -2.84 7.38 -15.48
N PHE A 245 -1.52 7.34 -15.30
CA PHE A 245 -0.57 6.75 -16.26
C PHE A 245 0.08 5.46 -15.73
N LEU A 246 -0.61 4.72 -14.86
CA LEU A 246 -0.02 3.60 -14.11
C LEU A 246 0.64 2.57 -15.04
N LYS A 247 -0.05 2.16 -16.12
CA LYS A 247 0.49 1.20 -17.09
C LYS A 247 1.74 1.70 -17.81
N ASP A 248 1.77 2.99 -18.16
CA ASP A 248 2.92 3.60 -18.82
C ASP A 248 4.11 3.74 -17.86
N VAL A 249 3.83 4.07 -16.59
CA VAL A 249 4.86 4.14 -15.54
C VAL A 249 5.43 2.75 -15.27
N GLU A 250 4.60 1.73 -15.13
CA GLU A 250 5.04 0.34 -14.91
C GLU A 250 5.90 -0.20 -16.08
N ARG A 251 5.68 0.27 -17.30
CA ARG A 251 6.52 -0.11 -18.46
C ARG A 251 7.92 0.48 -18.38
N VAL A 252 8.06 1.73 -17.95
CA VAL A 252 9.34 2.47 -17.99
C VAL A 252 10.08 2.49 -16.66
N VAL A 253 9.49 1.95 -15.61
CA VAL A 253 10.07 1.92 -14.26
C VAL A 253 10.37 0.50 -13.87
N THR A 254 11.63 0.25 -13.55
CA THR A 254 12.04 -1.00 -12.92
C THR A 254 12.09 -0.81 -11.41
N LYS A 255 11.64 -1.83 -10.68
CA LYS A 255 11.80 -1.87 -9.22
C LYS A 255 13.03 -2.70 -8.91
N GLN A 256 13.96 -2.11 -8.19
CA GLN A 256 15.13 -2.81 -7.69
C GLN A 256 15.14 -2.73 -6.17
N THR A 257 15.62 -3.79 -5.52
CA THR A 257 15.84 -3.78 -4.07
C THR A 257 16.76 -2.61 -3.72
N CYS A 258 16.40 -1.86 -2.68
CA CYS A 258 17.15 -0.69 -2.28
C CYS A 258 18.62 -1.06 -2.01
N PRO A 259 19.61 -0.43 -2.66
CA PRO A 259 21.02 -0.81 -2.49
C PRO A 259 21.59 -0.45 -1.11
N VAL A 260 20.91 0.41 -0.34
CA VAL A 260 21.38 0.91 0.96
C VAL A 260 20.85 0.09 2.14
N CYS A 261 19.57 -0.30 2.11
CA CYS A 261 18.96 -1.11 3.17
C CYS A 261 18.68 -2.56 2.73
N HIS A 262 19.00 -2.93 1.50
CA HIS A 262 18.80 -4.27 0.95
C HIS A 262 17.37 -4.82 1.14
N GLY A 263 16.35 -3.95 1.06
CA GLY A 263 14.95 -4.34 1.27
C GLY A 263 14.43 -4.17 2.69
N GLN A 264 15.29 -3.93 3.68
CA GLN A 264 14.93 -3.91 5.11
C GLN A 264 14.17 -2.65 5.55
N ARG A 265 14.01 -1.65 4.67
CA ARG A 265 13.22 -0.41 4.87
C ARG A 265 13.70 0.52 5.98
N LEU A 266 14.64 0.11 6.81
CA LEU A 266 15.11 0.87 7.98
C LEU A 266 16.53 1.41 7.77
N ASN A 267 16.90 2.43 8.55
CA ASN A 267 18.25 2.97 8.54
C ASN A 267 19.24 2.08 9.30
N GLN A 268 20.53 2.28 9.04
CA GLN A 268 21.60 1.43 9.60
C GLN A 268 21.69 1.53 11.14
N LYS A 269 21.32 2.68 11.73
CA LYS A 269 21.26 2.82 13.18
C LYS A 269 20.26 1.84 13.78
N VAL A 270 19.03 1.80 13.25
CA VAL A 270 18.00 0.86 13.72
C VAL A 270 18.41 -0.59 13.48
N LEU A 271 18.97 -0.89 12.30
CA LEU A 271 19.41 -2.25 11.94
C LEU A 271 20.60 -2.75 12.78
N SER A 272 21.33 -1.85 13.45
CA SER A 272 22.37 -2.24 14.41
C SER A 272 21.81 -2.84 15.71
N CYS A 273 20.56 -2.50 16.07
CA CYS A 273 19.90 -2.96 17.29
C CYS A 273 19.34 -4.38 17.11
N LYS A 274 19.81 -5.31 17.93
CA LYS A 274 19.58 -6.74 17.78
C LYS A 274 19.09 -7.41 19.06
N ILE A 275 18.30 -8.46 18.89
CA ILE A 275 17.94 -9.45 19.90
C ILE A 275 18.40 -10.81 19.35
N HIS A 276 19.19 -11.57 20.12
CA HIS A 276 19.80 -12.85 19.67
C HIS A 276 20.40 -12.81 18.25
N GLY A 277 21.08 -11.70 17.91
CA GLY A 277 21.74 -11.54 16.60
C GLY A 277 20.85 -11.02 15.46
N LEU A 278 19.53 -11.02 15.62
CA LEU A 278 18.57 -10.53 14.62
C LEU A 278 18.16 -9.08 14.90
N ASN A 279 18.23 -8.24 13.88
CA ASN A 279 17.58 -6.93 13.92
C ASN A 279 16.08 -7.08 13.65
N ILE A 280 15.31 -6.00 13.82
CA ILE A 280 13.86 -6.03 13.63
C ILE A 280 13.45 -6.45 12.21
N ALA A 281 14.19 -6.02 11.18
CA ALA A 281 13.88 -6.37 9.81
C ALA A 281 14.13 -7.86 9.56
N ASP A 282 15.21 -8.42 10.11
CA ASP A 282 15.50 -9.86 10.04
C ASP A 282 14.37 -10.66 10.69
N PHE A 283 13.91 -10.28 11.88
CA PHE A 283 12.80 -10.94 12.56
C PHE A 283 11.50 -10.87 11.72
N THR A 284 11.18 -9.72 11.13
CA THR A 284 9.98 -9.60 10.30
C THR A 284 10.06 -10.34 8.97
N ALA A 285 11.28 -10.73 8.55
CA ALA A 285 11.52 -11.52 7.36
C ALA A 285 11.43 -13.04 7.63
N LEU A 286 11.44 -13.46 8.90
CA LEU A 286 11.09 -14.83 9.26
C LEU A 286 9.64 -15.14 8.87
N THR A 287 9.39 -16.40 8.54
CA THR A 287 8.03 -16.90 8.46
C THR A 287 7.38 -16.85 9.84
N ILE A 288 6.07 -16.69 9.90
CA ILE A 288 5.32 -16.65 11.17
C ILE A 288 5.62 -17.89 12.02
N GLU A 289 5.76 -19.06 11.39
CA GLU A 289 6.17 -20.29 12.07
C GLU A 289 7.52 -20.16 12.79
N GLU A 290 8.52 -19.58 12.12
CA GLU A 290 9.87 -19.40 12.67
C GLU A 290 9.94 -18.33 13.78
N THR A 291 9.00 -17.38 13.81
CA THR A 291 8.99 -16.32 14.83
C THR A 291 8.68 -16.84 16.23
N LEU A 292 7.85 -17.88 16.36
CA LEU A 292 7.42 -18.41 17.66
C LEU A 292 8.60 -19.04 18.44
N PRO A 293 9.39 -19.97 17.88
CA PRO A 293 10.59 -20.49 18.53
C PRO A 293 11.62 -19.40 18.88
N PHE A 294 11.74 -18.37 18.05
CA PHE A 294 12.64 -17.24 18.34
C PHE A 294 12.20 -16.50 19.61
N LEU A 295 10.90 -16.22 19.75
CA LEU A 295 10.36 -15.53 20.93
C LEU A 295 10.43 -16.38 22.20
N GLU A 296 10.43 -17.71 22.09
CA GLU A 296 10.61 -18.62 23.22
C GLU A 296 12.03 -18.59 23.80
N GLN A 297 13.03 -18.23 23.00
CA GLN A 297 14.42 -18.15 23.46
C GLN A 297 14.74 -16.86 24.22
N ILE A 298 13.84 -15.86 24.19
CA ILE A 298 14.04 -14.58 24.85
C ILE A 298 13.69 -14.72 26.33
N ASP A 299 14.71 -14.80 27.18
CA ASP A 299 14.57 -14.74 28.64
C ASP A 299 14.70 -13.29 29.12
N SER A 300 13.57 -12.65 29.44
CA SER A 300 13.54 -11.27 29.93
C SER A 300 12.26 -10.92 30.70
N ASP A 301 12.39 -10.80 32.02
CA ASP A 301 11.32 -10.35 32.92
C ASP A 301 10.70 -9.00 32.50
N LYS A 302 11.50 -8.13 31.88
CA LYS A 302 11.06 -6.79 31.44
C LYS A 302 10.16 -6.83 30.20
N ALA A 303 10.25 -7.90 29.41
CA ALA A 303 9.58 -8.02 28.13
C ALA A 303 8.46 -9.06 28.10
N THR A 304 8.27 -9.86 29.16
CA THR A 304 7.23 -10.90 29.24
C THR A 304 5.84 -10.37 28.87
N TYR A 305 5.47 -9.17 29.37
CA TYR A 305 4.19 -8.53 29.07
C TYR A 305 4.02 -8.08 27.60
N ILE A 306 5.10 -8.06 26.82
CA ILE A 306 5.10 -7.77 25.38
C ILE A 306 5.15 -9.08 24.57
N ILE A 307 5.98 -10.03 25.02
CA ILE A 307 6.22 -11.31 24.33
C ILE A 307 4.97 -12.17 24.34
N GLU A 308 4.27 -12.29 25.47
CA GLU A 308 3.09 -13.17 25.57
C GLU A 308 1.94 -12.74 24.63
N PRO A 309 1.51 -11.46 24.59
CA PRO A 309 0.55 -11.02 23.59
C PRO A 309 1.05 -11.19 22.15
N LEU A 310 2.33 -10.91 21.90
CA LEU A 310 2.93 -11.06 20.57
C LEU A 310 2.89 -12.51 20.09
N LYS A 311 3.24 -13.47 20.95
CA LYS A 311 3.11 -14.91 20.66
C LYS A 311 1.67 -15.30 20.37
N ALA A 312 0.71 -14.82 21.16
CA ALA A 312 -0.70 -15.12 20.92
C ALA A 312 -1.19 -14.63 19.55
N GLN A 313 -0.77 -13.42 19.13
CA GLN A 313 -1.09 -12.89 17.79
C GLN A 313 -0.45 -13.71 16.67
N LEU A 314 0.82 -14.11 16.82
CA LEU A 314 1.53 -14.93 15.83
C LEU A 314 0.96 -16.34 15.75
N GLN A 315 0.60 -16.94 16.89
CA GLN A 315 -0.07 -18.23 16.96
C GLN A 315 -1.44 -18.19 16.27
N ALA A 316 -2.21 -17.11 16.45
CA ALA A 316 -3.48 -16.97 15.74
C ALA A 316 -3.30 -16.96 14.21
N LEU A 317 -2.26 -16.30 13.70
CA LEU A 317 -1.93 -16.35 12.26
C LEU A 317 -1.47 -17.74 11.81
N ASN A 318 -0.74 -18.46 12.66
CA ASN A 318 -0.35 -19.84 12.42
C ASN A 318 -1.59 -20.77 12.33
N ASP A 319 -2.52 -20.66 13.27
CA ASP A 319 -3.71 -21.52 13.39
C ASP A 319 -4.67 -21.37 12.20
N ILE A 320 -4.72 -20.18 11.60
CA ILE A 320 -5.50 -19.93 10.38
C ILE A 320 -4.72 -20.27 9.09
N GLY A 321 -3.57 -20.94 9.20
CA GLY A 321 -2.80 -21.43 8.05
C GLY A 321 -2.09 -20.33 7.26
N LEU A 322 -1.59 -19.30 7.95
CA LEU A 322 -0.73 -18.25 7.37
C LEU A 322 0.72 -18.36 7.86
N ASN A 323 1.11 -19.51 8.41
CA ASN A 323 2.42 -19.80 8.99
C ASN A 323 3.60 -19.52 8.04
N TYR A 324 3.41 -19.72 6.73
CA TYR A 324 4.43 -19.48 5.69
C TYR A 324 4.63 -18.00 5.33
N LEU A 325 3.73 -17.10 5.74
CA LEU A 325 3.88 -15.68 5.46
C LEU A 325 4.90 -15.04 6.41
N THR A 326 5.52 -13.97 5.95
CA THR A 326 6.42 -13.12 6.76
C THR A 326 5.69 -11.84 7.16
N LEU A 327 6.00 -11.25 8.31
CA LEU A 327 5.45 -9.95 8.72
C LEU A 327 5.84 -8.80 7.75
N ALA A 328 6.96 -8.94 7.04
CA ALA A 328 7.44 -8.00 6.03
C ALA A 328 6.69 -8.08 4.68
N ARG A 329 5.82 -9.08 4.49
CA ARG A 329 5.11 -9.29 3.21
C ARG A 329 4.16 -8.13 2.92
N GLU A 330 4.27 -7.51 1.74
CA GLU A 330 3.40 -6.40 1.33
C GLU A 330 1.94 -6.85 1.15
N THR A 331 0.98 -6.07 1.66
CA THR A 331 -0.45 -6.44 1.60
C THR A 331 -0.98 -6.52 0.17
N THR A 332 -0.43 -5.72 -0.74
CA THR A 332 -0.79 -5.71 -2.17
C THR A 332 -0.47 -7.03 -2.89
N THR A 333 0.44 -7.82 -2.33
CA THR A 333 0.89 -9.10 -2.89
C THR A 333 0.11 -10.30 -2.36
N LEU A 334 -0.81 -10.09 -1.41
CA LEU A 334 -1.65 -11.14 -0.84
C LEU A 334 -2.76 -11.53 -1.82
N SER A 335 -3.06 -12.83 -1.86
CA SER A 335 -4.25 -13.37 -2.48
C SER A 335 -5.53 -12.91 -1.75
N GLY A 336 -6.68 -13.10 -2.39
CA GLY A 336 -7.97 -12.81 -1.76
C GLY A 336 -8.23 -13.68 -0.53
N GLY A 337 -7.78 -14.94 -0.54
CA GLY A 337 -7.91 -15.87 0.59
C GLY A 337 -7.00 -15.51 1.77
N GLU A 338 -5.74 -15.15 1.51
CA GLU A 338 -4.82 -14.66 2.56
C GLU A 338 -5.34 -13.35 3.17
N SER A 339 -5.78 -12.42 2.32
CA SER A 339 -6.42 -11.17 2.76
C SER A 339 -7.63 -11.42 3.65
N GLN A 340 -8.45 -12.43 3.32
CA GLN A 340 -9.63 -12.77 4.10
C GLN A 340 -9.28 -13.32 5.47
N ARG A 341 -8.24 -14.17 5.56
CA ARG A 341 -7.84 -14.79 6.83
C ARG A 341 -7.20 -13.79 7.80
N ILE A 342 -6.51 -12.77 7.30
CA ILE A 342 -5.90 -11.72 8.14
C ILE A 342 -6.94 -10.74 8.73
N LYS A 343 -8.07 -10.52 8.04
CA LYS A 343 -9.17 -9.70 8.54
C LYS A 343 -9.93 -10.41 9.64
#